data_AF-A0A672KJV6-F1
#
_entry.id   AF-A0A672KJV6-F1
#
_cell.length_a   1.000
_cell.length_b   1.000
_cell.length_c   1.000
_cell.angle_alpha   90.00
_cell.angle_beta   90.00
_cell.angle_gamma   90.00
#
_symmetry.space_group_name_H-M   'P 1'
#
loop_
_entity.id
_entity.type
_entity.pdbx_description
1 polymer ?
#
loop_
_entity_poly.entity_id
_entity_poly.type
_entity_poly.pdbx_seq_one_letter_code
_entity_poly.pdbx_strand_id
1 'polypeptide(L)'
;MAVGFNKACLKNVFTVILVLIYLLLTTVAVFLAYQTISDFMEKLNHPVMSVSYKEVEEFAAPGIALYPGKAQLLSCKHHYHDNIPPLVALDILEERNCIKEEVIYHGPYSNQTQKRAIVVRGPTDVRNRELLFLQFSRNETEEDFSAISYMIFAKFSDMLESSDKAAFMMDCERNYSMWTFSGGFRTWVKMSLVKTSGRGDESVEFRQEVIYYL
;
A
#
# COMPACT_ATOMS: atom_id res chain seq x y z
N MET A 1 -11.19 41.33 62.13
CA MET A 1 -12.20 41.42 61.04
C MET A 1 -11.64 40.84 59.74
N ALA A 2 -11.51 39.50 59.64
CA ALA A 2 -11.02 38.82 58.43
C ALA A 2 -11.89 37.62 57.99
N VAL A 3 -12.94 37.31 58.75
CA VAL A 3 -13.78 36.11 58.54
C VAL A 3 -14.82 36.33 57.41
N GLY A 4 -15.21 37.58 57.16
CA GLY A 4 -16.20 37.92 56.11
C GLY A 4 -15.67 37.82 54.68
N PHE A 5 -14.42 38.23 54.44
CA PHE A 5 -13.77 38.19 53.12
C PHE A 5 -13.44 36.75 52.67
N ASN A 6 -13.17 35.86 53.63
CA ASN A 6 -12.82 34.46 53.37
C ASN A 6 -14.02 33.62 52.87
N LYS A 7 -15.25 33.95 53.29
CA LYS A 7 -16.47 33.23 52.85
C LYS A 7 -16.80 33.42 51.38
N ALA A 8 -16.60 34.62 50.83
CA ALA A 8 -16.87 34.90 49.41
C ALA A 8 -15.84 34.23 48.50
N CYS A 9 -14.56 34.28 48.88
CA CYS A 9 -13.48 33.57 48.17
C CYS A 9 -13.68 32.05 48.23
N LEU A 10 -14.00 31.49 49.40
CA LEU A 10 -14.29 30.06 49.57
C LEU A 10 -15.50 29.61 48.73
N LYS A 11 -16.56 30.42 48.67
CA LYS A 11 -17.73 30.14 47.83
C LYS A 11 -17.37 30.14 46.35
N ASN A 12 -16.58 31.10 45.89
CA ASN A 12 -16.14 31.15 44.49
C ASN A 12 -15.22 29.98 44.14
N VAL A 13 -14.28 29.61 45.02
CA VAL A 13 -13.42 28.43 44.84
C VAL A 13 -14.27 27.16 44.79
N PHE A 14 -15.26 27.03 45.68
CA PHE A 14 -16.19 25.89 45.66
C PHE A 14 -17.05 25.84 44.40
N THR A 15 -17.49 26.99 43.90
CA THR A 15 -18.21 27.09 42.61
C THR A 15 -17.32 26.67 41.45
N VAL A 16 -16.06 27.09 41.41
CA VAL A 16 -15.10 26.67 40.37
C VAL A 16 -14.84 25.16 40.44
N ILE A 17 -14.66 24.60 41.65
CA ILE A 17 -14.50 23.16 41.85
C ILE A 17 -15.74 22.41 41.37
N LEU A 18 -16.94 22.88 41.70
CA LEU A 18 -18.19 22.30 41.21
C LEU A 18 -18.25 22.31 39.69
N VAL A 19 -17.90 23.42 39.05
CA VAL A 19 -17.86 23.52 37.57
C VAL A 19 -16.87 22.50 36.99
N LEU A 20 -15.69 22.34 37.58
CA LEU A 20 -14.71 21.34 37.14
C LEU A 20 -15.25 19.91 37.31
N ILE A 21 -15.94 19.62 38.41
CA ILE A 21 -16.58 18.32 38.64
C ILE A 21 -17.67 18.07 37.59
N TYR A 22 -18.50 19.06 37.28
CA TYR A 22 -19.53 18.93 36.24
C TYR A 22 -18.94 18.74 34.85
N LEU A 23 -17.87 19.45 34.50
CA LEU A 23 -17.15 19.23 33.26
C LEU A 23 -16.58 17.81 33.19
N LEU A 24 -15.93 17.34 34.27
CA LEU A 24 -15.37 15.99 34.34
C LEU A 24 -16.46 14.93 34.18
N LEU A 25 -17.59 15.07 34.90
CA LEU A 25 -18.74 14.17 34.76
C LEU A 25 -19.30 14.17 33.33
N THR A 26 -19.38 15.33 32.69
CA THR A 26 -19.86 15.46 31.30
C THR A 26 -18.89 14.80 30.33
N THR A 27 -17.58 15.01 30.50
CA THR A 27 -16.55 14.37 29.68
C THR A 27 -16.60 12.85 29.80
N VAL A 28 -16.76 12.32 31.03
CA VAL A 28 -16.89 10.87 31.25
C VAL A 28 -18.16 10.33 30.58
N ALA A 29 -19.29 11.05 30.68
CA ALA A 29 -20.53 10.64 30.03
C ALA A 29 -20.41 10.60 28.50
N VAL A 30 -19.82 11.62 27.89
CA VAL A 30 -19.57 11.67 26.43
C VAL A 30 -18.61 10.55 26.01
N PHE A 31 -17.57 10.29 26.80
CA PHE A 31 -16.61 9.24 26.52
C PHE A 31 -17.25 7.84 26.55
N LEU A 32 -18.08 7.55 27.55
CA LEU A 32 -18.82 6.28 27.63
C LEU A 32 -19.81 6.12 26.47
N ALA A 33 -20.51 7.19 26.09
CA ALA A 33 -21.39 7.20 24.93
C ALA A 33 -20.61 6.93 23.63
N TYR A 34 -19.44 7.56 23.46
CA TYR A 34 -18.56 7.34 22.32
C TYR A 34 -18.07 5.89 22.26
N GLN A 35 -17.60 5.33 23.38
CA GLN A 35 -17.18 3.92 23.44
C GLN A 35 -18.33 2.98 23.05
N THR A 36 -19.53 3.21 23.59
CA THR A 36 -20.71 2.39 23.28
C THR A 36 -21.05 2.43 21.78
N ILE A 37 -20.96 3.60 21.15
CA ILE A 37 -21.19 3.77 19.71
C ILE A 37 -20.10 3.05 18.91
N SER A 38 -18.83 3.20 19.31
CA SER A 38 -17.69 2.55 18.65
C SER A 38 -17.81 1.03 18.70
N ASP A 39 -18.13 0.47 19.87
CA ASP A 39 -18.33 -0.96 20.07
C ASP A 39 -19.51 -1.49 19.25
N PHE A 40 -20.57 -0.69 19.08
CA PHE A 40 -21.69 -1.05 18.22
C PHE A 40 -21.29 -1.05 16.75
N MET A 41 -20.52 -0.04 16.30
CA MET A 41 -20.02 0.04 14.94
C MET A 41 -19.09 -1.12 14.58
N GLU A 42 -18.29 -1.61 15.54
CA GLU A 42 -17.43 -2.77 15.33
C GLU A 42 -18.23 -4.07 15.11
N LYS A 43 -19.37 -4.21 15.79
CA LYS A 43 -20.27 -5.37 15.66
C LYS A 43 -21.07 -5.38 14.36
N LEU A 44 -21.17 -4.26 13.65
CA LEU A 44 -21.93 -4.18 12.40
C LEU A 44 -21.19 -4.86 11.23
N ASN A 45 -21.97 -5.47 10.34
CA ASN A 45 -21.48 -5.98 9.06
C ASN A 45 -21.46 -4.86 8.02
N HIS A 46 -20.27 -4.57 7.49
CA HIS A 46 -20.03 -3.58 6.43
C HIS A 46 -20.47 -2.14 6.81
N PRO A 47 -19.82 -1.50 7.79
CA PRO A 47 -20.13 -0.11 8.12
C PRO A 47 -19.80 0.81 6.94
N VAL A 48 -20.55 1.90 6.82
CA VAL A 48 -20.21 2.97 5.86
C VAL A 48 -18.89 3.60 6.30
N MET A 49 -17.91 3.61 5.40
CA MET A 49 -16.57 4.16 5.65
C MET A 49 -16.43 5.56 5.03
N SER A 50 -15.71 6.44 5.71
CA SER A 50 -15.31 7.75 5.19
C SER A 50 -14.00 7.65 4.40
N VAL A 51 -13.83 8.50 3.40
CA VAL A 51 -12.58 8.64 2.65
C VAL A 51 -11.82 9.86 3.14
N SER A 52 -10.52 9.71 3.42
CA SER A 52 -9.62 10.82 3.72
C SER A 52 -8.36 10.71 2.89
N TYR A 53 -7.90 11.84 2.36
CA TYR A 53 -6.65 11.93 1.61
C TYR A 53 -5.56 12.44 2.52
N LYS A 54 -4.46 11.69 2.59
CA LYS A 54 -3.25 12.09 3.29
C LYS A 54 -2.14 12.25 2.27
N GLU A 55 -1.62 13.46 2.13
CA GLU A 55 -0.44 13.70 1.32
C GLU A 55 0.79 13.11 2.02
N VAL A 56 1.63 12.44 1.24
CA VAL A 56 2.83 11.74 1.73
C VAL A 56 3.98 12.07 0.79
N GLU A 57 5.12 12.46 1.34
CA GLU A 57 6.32 12.77 0.54
C GLU A 57 7.02 11.49 0.03
N GLU A 58 7.01 10.43 0.85
CA GLU A 58 7.65 9.15 0.56
C GLU A 58 6.75 7.97 0.96
N PHE A 59 6.57 7.02 0.07
CA PHE A 59 5.92 5.75 0.38
C PHE A 59 6.95 4.69 0.77
N ALA A 60 6.53 3.75 1.61
CA ALA A 60 7.27 2.51 1.76
C ALA A 60 7.35 1.80 0.40
N ALA A 61 8.52 1.26 0.05
CA ALA A 61 8.74 0.68 -1.27
C ALA A 61 7.77 -0.48 -1.51
N PRO A 62 6.83 -0.40 -2.46
CA PRO A 62 5.93 -1.50 -2.73
C PRO A 62 6.70 -2.65 -3.39
N GLY A 63 6.25 -3.88 -3.15
CA GLY A 63 6.76 -5.02 -3.89
C GLY A 63 5.93 -5.25 -5.14
N ILE A 64 6.58 -5.25 -6.31
CA ILE A 64 5.92 -5.53 -7.59
C ILE A 64 6.32 -6.94 -8.03
N ALA A 65 5.41 -7.88 -7.85
CA ALA A 65 5.58 -9.26 -8.27
C ALA A 65 5.15 -9.44 -9.72
N LEU A 66 6.08 -9.75 -10.60
CA LEU A 66 5.86 -9.92 -12.04
C LEU A 66 5.83 -11.40 -12.39
N TYR A 67 4.90 -11.81 -13.23
CA TYR A 67 4.74 -13.18 -13.72
C TYR A 67 5.04 -13.24 -15.22
N PRO A 68 6.33 -13.18 -15.63
CA PRO A 68 6.72 -13.03 -17.03
C PRO A 68 6.59 -14.33 -17.85
N GLY A 69 6.36 -15.48 -17.21
CA GLY A 69 6.29 -16.78 -17.89
C GLY A 69 7.58 -17.07 -18.66
N LYS A 70 7.48 -17.16 -19.98
CA LYS A 70 8.62 -17.37 -20.91
C LYS A 70 9.39 -16.07 -21.24
N ALA A 71 8.90 -14.89 -20.86
CA ALA A 71 9.56 -13.62 -21.11
C ALA A 71 10.74 -13.37 -20.16
N GLN A 72 11.72 -12.61 -20.62
CA GLN A 72 12.91 -12.23 -19.86
C GLN A 72 12.90 -10.73 -19.55
N LEU A 73 13.23 -10.38 -18.30
CA LEU A 73 13.43 -8.99 -17.88
C LEU A 73 14.82 -8.53 -18.36
N LEU A 74 14.85 -7.66 -19.37
CA LEU A 74 16.06 -7.09 -19.95
C LEU A 74 16.64 -5.95 -19.12
N SER A 75 15.80 -4.95 -18.83
CA SER A 75 16.21 -3.73 -18.12
C SER A 75 15.29 -3.44 -16.94
N CYS A 76 15.90 -2.95 -15.87
CA CYS A 76 15.22 -2.60 -14.63
C CYS A 76 15.98 -1.45 -13.96
N LYS A 77 15.40 -0.25 -13.98
CA LYS A 77 16.08 0.96 -13.54
C LYS A 77 15.10 1.96 -12.93
N HIS A 78 15.51 2.53 -11.81
CA HIS A 78 14.81 3.67 -11.23
C HIS A 78 15.24 4.95 -11.94
N HIS A 79 14.25 5.76 -12.31
CA HIS A 79 14.44 7.08 -12.87
C HIS A 79 13.77 8.10 -11.95
N TYR A 80 14.34 9.28 -11.89
CA TYR A 80 13.78 10.42 -11.18
C TYR A 80 13.38 11.46 -12.21
N HIS A 81 12.21 12.05 -12.03
CA HIS A 81 11.57 12.94 -13.01
C HIS A 81 11.18 12.26 -14.34
N ASP A 82 10.54 13.03 -15.22
CA ASP A 82 9.95 12.53 -16.47
C ASP A 82 11.00 12.19 -17.58
N ASN A 83 12.29 12.22 -17.25
CA ASN A 83 13.38 11.93 -18.18
C ASN A 83 13.66 10.44 -18.24
N ILE A 84 12.81 9.71 -18.98
CA ILE A 84 13.10 8.30 -19.32
C ILE A 84 13.96 8.26 -20.58
N PRO A 85 15.11 7.55 -20.56
CA PRO A 85 15.92 7.38 -21.74
C PRO A 85 15.14 6.69 -22.87
N PRO A 86 15.51 6.91 -24.13
CA PRO A 86 14.95 6.15 -25.25
C PRO A 86 15.19 4.65 -25.03
N LEU A 87 14.34 3.81 -25.63
CA LEU A 87 14.46 2.35 -25.58
C LEU A 87 15.91 1.96 -25.91
N VAL A 88 16.62 1.42 -24.93
CA VAL A 88 18.02 1.00 -25.12
C VAL A 88 18.00 -0.23 -26.03
N ALA A 89 18.83 -0.22 -27.08
CA ALA A 89 19.01 -1.36 -27.96
C ALA A 89 19.47 -2.59 -27.16
N LEU A 90 19.01 -3.77 -27.57
CA LEU A 90 19.28 -5.08 -26.93
C LEU A 90 20.78 -5.37 -26.66
N ASP A 91 21.68 -4.64 -27.33
CA ASP A 91 23.12 -4.92 -27.35
C ASP A 91 23.92 -4.30 -26.18
N ILE A 92 23.30 -3.48 -25.33
CA ILE A 92 23.95 -2.90 -24.14
C ILE A 92 23.19 -3.36 -22.90
N LEU A 93 23.58 -4.54 -22.40
CA LEU A 93 23.13 -5.10 -21.13
C LEU A 93 23.74 -4.31 -19.95
N GLU A 94 23.51 -3.00 -19.88
CA GLU A 94 24.06 -2.16 -18.81
C GLU A 94 23.27 -2.33 -17.51
N GLU A 95 24.04 -2.53 -16.44
CA GLU A 95 23.73 -2.60 -15.00
C GLU A 95 22.25 -2.62 -14.56
N ARG A 96 21.85 -3.78 -14.04
CA ARG A 96 20.58 -4.04 -13.35
C ARG A 96 20.56 -3.30 -12.01
N ASN A 97 20.22 -2.02 -12.03
CA ASN A 97 20.25 -1.14 -10.86
C ASN A 97 19.05 -1.28 -9.91
N CYS A 98 18.15 -2.24 -10.13
CA CYS A 98 17.01 -2.48 -9.25
C CYS A 98 17.23 -3.72 -8.37
N ILE A 99 16.74 -3.64 -7.13
CA ILE A 99 16.70 -4.78 -6.21
C ILE A 99 15.56 -5.70 -6.64
N LYS A 100 15.91 -6.96 -6.94
CA LYS A 100 14.95 -7.96 -7.38
C LYS A 100 15.23 -9.31 -6.75
N GLU A 101 14.16 -10.04 -6.49
CA GLU A 101 14.16 -11.39 -5.92
C GLU A 101 13.31 -12.29 -6.79
N GLU A 102 13.75 -13.54 -6.95
CA GLU A 102 12.96 -14.55 -7.66
C GLU A 102 12.35 -15.50 -6.63
N VAL A 103 11.02 -15.64 -6.67
CA VAL A 103 10.29 -16.50 -5.74
C VAL A 103 9.45 -17.48 -6.55
N ILE A 104 9.58 -18.76 -6.18
CA ILE A 104 8.82 -19.85 -6.78
C ILE A 104 7.86 -20.38 -5.70
N TYR A 105 6.56 -20.36 -5.99
CA TYR A 105 5.53 -20.78 -5.04
C TYR A 105 4.33 -21.42 -5.77
N HIS A 106 3.43 -22.05 -5.01
CA HIS A 106 2.20 -22.62 -5.56
C HIS A 106 1.04 -21.66 -5.34
N GLY A 107 0.26 -21.42 -6.40
CA GLY A 107 -0.85 -20.47 -6.32
C GLY A 107 -1.95 -20.95 -5.36
N PRO A 108 -2.60 -20.04 -4.61
CA PRO A 108 -3.64 -20.40 -3.63
C PRO A 108 -4.93 -20.96 -4.26
N TYR A 109 -5.18 -20.66 -5.54
CA TYR A 109 -6.39 -21.08 -6.27
C TYR A 109 -6.14 -22.31 -7.16
N SER A 110 -4.89 -22.62 -7.46
CA SER A 110 -4.49 -23.73 -8.32
C SER A 110 -3.29 -24.45 -7.72
N ASN A 111 -3.55 -25.35 -6.78
CA ASN A 111 -2.53 -26.14 -6.06
C ASN A 111 -1.62 -26.98 -6.99
N GLN A 112 -1.93 -27.10 -8.27
CA GLN A 112 -1.18 -27.90 -9.23
C GLN A 112 -0.14 -27.10 -10.04
N THR A 113 -0.23 -25.76 -10.07
CA THR A 113 0.64 -24.93 -10.92
C THR A 113 1.65 -24.15 -10.10
N GLN A 114 2.91 -24.54 -10.23
CA GLN A 114 4.05 -23.81 -9.70
C GLN A 114 4.22 -22.51 -10.50
N LYS A 115 4.20 -21.38 -9.81
CA LYS A 115 4.37 -20.04 -10.39
C LYS A 115 5.75 -19.51 -10.07
N ARG A 116 6.36 -18.88 -11.07
CA ARG A 116 7.63 -18.16 -10.96
C ARG A 116 7.35 -16.66 -10.98
N ALA A 117 7.63 -15.98 -9.88
CA ALA A 117 7.48 -14.54 -9.75
C ALA A 117 8.85 -13.85 -9.67
N ILE A 118 9.02 -12.78 -10.43
CA ILE A 118 10.15 -11.85 -10.26
C ILE A 118 9.62 -10.66 -9.49
N VAL A 119 10.04 -10.52 -8.24
CA VAL A 119 9.63 -9.41 -7.37
C VAL A 119 10.66 -8.31 -7.45
N VAL A 120 10.23 -7.10 -7.82
CA VAL A 120 11.10 -5.92 -7.87
C VAL A 120 10.67 -4.91 -6.82
N ARG A 121 11.64 -4.19 -6.25
CA ARG A 121 11.38 -3.06 -5.37
C ARG A 121 10.80 -1.90 -6.20
N GLY A 122 9.62 -1.44 -5.83
CA GLY A 122 8.96 -0.30 -6.47
C GLY A 122 9.49 1.06 -6.01
N PRO A 123 8.98 2.16 -6.63
CA PRO A 123 9.38 3.52 -6.30
C PRO A 123 8.89 3.95 -4.91
N THR A 124 9.65 4.83 -4.24
CA THR A 124 9.34 5.37 -2.91
C THR A 124 9.11 6.87 -2.94
N ASP A 125 9.91 7.61 -3.72
CA ASP A 125 9.97 9.06 -3.69
C ASP A 125 8.95 9.71 -4.64
N VAL A 126 7.83 10.17 -4.07
CA VAL A 126 6.75 10.82 -4.80
C VAL A 126 7.16 12.23 -5.23
N ARG A 127 7.89 12.92 -4.35
CA ARG A 127 8.26 14.33 -4.53
C ARG A 127 9.18 14.51 -5.73
N ASN A 128 10.15 13.61 -5.90
CA ASN A 128 11.07 13.61 -7.04
C ASN A 128 10.53 12.84 -8.26
N ARG A 129 9.25 12.43 -8.24
CA ARG A 129 8.60 11.66 -9.31
C ARG A 129 9.42 10.43 -9.70
N GLU A 130 9.78 9.63 -8.70
CA GLU A 130 10.48 8.38 -8.95
C GLU A 130 9.58 7.41 -9.73
N LEU A 131 10.15 6.77 -10.74
CA LEU A 131 9.49 5.75 -11.53
C LEU A 131 10.43 4.57 -11.77
N LEU A 132 9.85 3.38 -11.85
CA LEU A 132 10.57 2.16 -12.18
C LEU A 132 10.35 1.81 -13.66
N PHE A 133 11.42 1.80 -14.45
CA PHE A 133 11.37 1.36 -15.84
C PHE A 133 11.72 -0.13 -15.92
N LEU A 134 10.78 -0.91 -16.49
CA LEU A 134 10.91 -2.35 -16.70
C LEU A 134 10.79 -2.65 -18.19
N GLN A 135 11.78 -3.33 -18.75
CA GLN A 135 11.78 -3.75 -20.15
C GLN A 135 11.83 -5.27 -20.24
N PHE A 136 10.89 -5.85 -20.98
CA PHE A 136 10.81 -7.29 -21.20
C PHE A 136 11.06 -7.62 -22.67
N SER A 137 11.63 -8.79 -22.92
CA SER A 137 11.72 -9.37 -24.26
C SER A 137 11.30 -10.83 -24.24
N ARG A 138 10.69 -11.24 -25.33
CA ARG A 138 10.31 -12.62 -25.60
C ARG A 138 10.50 -12.86 -27.08
N ASN A 139 11.24 -13.92 -27.41
CA ASN A 139 11.58 -14.23 -28.80
C ASN A 139 10.36 -14.74 -29.56
N GLU A 140 9.65 -15.74 -29.02
CA GLU A 140 8.51 -16.38 -29.69
C GLU A 140 7.35 -16.60 -28.71
N THR A 141 6.13 -16.39 -29.21
CA THR A 141 4.87 -16.56 -28.47
C THR A 141 3.95 -17.47 -29.26
N GLU A 142 3.56 -18.60 -28.67
CA GLU A 142 2.43 -19.43 -29.13
C GLU A 142 1.07 -18.84 -28.69
N GLU A 143 1.11 -17.73 -27.95
CA GLU A 143 -0.06 -17.04 -27.42
C GLU A 143 -0.49 -15.93 -28.38
N ASP A 144 -1.80 -15.79 -28.58
CA ASP A 144 -2.39 -14.73 -29.42
C ASP A 144 -2.11 -13.33 -28.87
N PHE A 145 -1.82 -13.22 -27.57
CA PHE A 145 -1.52 -11.96 -26.89
C PHE A 145 -0.28 -12.10 -26.02
N SER A 146 0.69 -11.22 -26.25
CA SER A 146 1.78 -11.02 -25.30
C SER A 146 1.24 -10.25 -24.10
N ALA A 147 1.25 -10.87 -22.92
CA ALA A 147 0.76 -10.25 -21.69
C ALA A 147 1.63 -10.70 -20.52
N ILE A 148 1.85 -9.80 -19.56
CA ILE A 148 2.54 -10.10 -18.31
C ILE A 148 1.63 -9.68 -17.16
N SER A 149 1.28 -10.66 -16.35
CA SER A 149 0.53 -10.41 -15.12
C SER A 149 1.47 -9.95 -14.02
N TYR A 150 0.94 -9.15 -13.10
CA TYR A 150 1.68 -8.67 -11.95
C TYR A 150 0.75 -8.39 -10.77
N MET A 151 1.33 -8.42 -9.59
CA MET A 151 0.67 -8.13 -8.31
C MET A 151 1.51 -7.08 -7.59
N ILE A 152 0.85 -6.21 -6.84
CA ILE A 152 1.52 -5.21 -6.01
C ILE A 152 1.13 -5.42 -4.55
N PHE A 153 2.11 -5.51 -3.66
CA PHE A 153 1.92 -5.59 -2.22
C PHE A 153 2.59 -4.41 -1.51
N ALA A 154 2.13 -4.11 -0.29
CA ALA A 154 2.37 -2.84 0.38
C ALA A 154 3.86 -2.51 0.63
N LYS A 155 4.66 -3.50 1.02
CA LYS A 155 6.05 -3.29 1.42
C LYS A 155 6.95 -4.43 0.96
N PHE A 156 7.97 -4.10 0.17
CA PHE A 156 8.98 -5.05 -0.29
C PHE A 156 9.82 -5.61 0.87
N SER A 157 10.06 -4.81 1.92
CA SER A 157 10.78 -5.23 3.13
C SER A 157 10.12 -6.41 3.84
N ASP A 158 8.79 -6.44 3.89
CA ASP A 158 8.05 -7.50 4.61
C ASP A 158 8.31 -8.88 3.97
N MET A 159 8.50 -8.92 2.65
CA MET A 159 8.92 -10.14 1.94
C MET A 159 10.38 -10.51 2.26
N LEU A 160 11.29 -9.53 2.34
CA LEU A 160 12.70 -9.79 2.65
C LEU A 160 12.89 -10.30 4.07
N GLU A 161 12.11 -9.79 5.02
CA GLU A 161 12.14 -10.18 6.43
C GLU A 161 11.36 -11.47 6.70
N SER A 162 10.49 -11.90 5.78
CA SER A 162 9.75 -13.16 5.92
C SER A 162 10.69 -14.38 5.90
N SER A 163 10.46 -15.31 6.82
CA SER A 163 11.19 -16.59 6.88
C SER A 163 10.83 -17.52 5.73
N ASP A 164 9.56 -17.47 5.28
CA ASP A 164 9.05 -18.22 4.14
C ASP A 164 8.44 -17.26 3.09
N LYS A 165 9.27 -16.92 2.10
CA LYS A 165 8.89 -16.07 0.97
C LYS A 165 7.77 -16.69 0.13
N ALA A 166 7.70 -18.02 0.02
CA ALA A 166 6.69 -18.68 -0.79
C ALA A 166 5.31 -18.59 -0.13
N ALA A 167 5.23 -18.81 1.18
CA ALA A 167 4.01 -18.61 1.96
C ALA A 167 3.56 -17.14 1.92
N PHE A 168 4.50 -16.19 2.09
CA PHE A 168 4.20 -14.76 1.98
C PHE A 168 3.58 -14.38 0.64
N MET A 169 4.16 -14.88 -0.47
CA MET A 169 3.65 -14.63 -1.81
C MET A 169 2.28 -15.26 -2.05
N MET A 170 2.03 -16.44 -1.50
CA MET A 170 0.73 -17.12 -1.57
C MET A 170 -0.36 -16.31 -0.85
N ASP A 171 -0.06 -15.76 0.33
CA ASP A 171 -0.99 -14.90 1.08
C ASP A 171 -1.20 -13.55 0.40
N CYS A 172 -0.16 -12.99 -0.21
CA CYS A 172 -0.30 -11.78 -1.02
C CYS A 172 -1.25 -12.01 -2.20
N GLU A 173 -1.16 -13.14 -2.92
CA GLU A 173 -2.06 -13.44 -4.05
C GLU A 173 -3.53 -13.59 -3.61
N ARG A 174 -3.79 -13.94 -2.35
CA ARG A 174 -5.16 -13.99 -1.80
C ARG A 174 -5.73 -12.62 -1.47
N ASN A 175 -4.87 -11.71 -1.02
CA ASN A 175 -5.29 -10.44 -0.42
C ASN A 175 -5.17 -9.25 -1.36
N TYR A 176 -4.24 -9.29 -2.31
CA TYR A 176 -3.99 -8.20 -3.26
C TYR A 176 -4.54 -8.53 -4.65
N SER A 177 -4.95 -7.49 -5.37
CA SER A 177 -5.40 -7.62 -6.75
C SER A 177 -4.24 -7.90 -7.70
N MET A 178 -4.52 -8.68 -8.74
CA MET A 178 -3.60 -8.89 -9.87
C MET A 178 -4.05 -8.06 -11.07
N TRP A 179 -3.07 -7.54 -11.79
CA TRP A 179 -3.26 -6.80 -13.04
C TRP A 179 -2.43 -7.44 -14.15
N THR A 180 -2.71 -7.03 -15.38
CA THR A 180 -2.01 -7.53 -16.56
C THR A 180 -1.75 -6.37 -17.48
N PHE A 181 -0.48 -6.18 -17.88
CA PHE A 181 -0.15 -5.27 -18.96
C PHE A 181 0.11 -6.05 -20.25
N SER A 182 -0.28 -5.45 -21.36
CA SER A 182 -0.05 -6.01 -22.69
C SER A 182 1.37 -5.68 -23.15
N GLY A 183 2.00 -6.63 -23.81
CA GLY A 183 3.28 -6.48 -24.48
C GLY A 183 3.12 -5.91 -25.89
N GLY A 184 4.19 -5.32 -26.42
CA GLY A 184 4.23 -4.74 -27.77
C GLY A 184 4.23 -3.22 -27.81
N PHE A 185 3.85 -2.55 -26.72
CA PHE A 185 3.91 -1.10 -26.58
C PHE A 185 4.28 -0.69 -25.16
N ARG A 186 4.58 0.61 -24.98
CA ARG A 186 4.93 1.15 -23.68
C ARG A 186 3.66 1.46 -22.88
N THR A 187 3.58 0.86 -21.71
CA THR A 187 2.48 1.10 -20.77
C THR A 187 2.99 1.90 -19.58
N TRP A 188 2.35 3.04 -19.31
CA TRP A 188 2.59 3.82 -18.09
C TRP A 188 1.54 3.47 -17.05
N VAL A 189 1.98 3.02 -15.88
CA VAL A 189 1.11 2.65 -14.77
C VAL A 189 1.32 3.66 -13.65
N LYS A 190 0.34 4.52 -13.43
CA LYS A 190 0.29 5.38 -12.25
C LYS A 190 -0.48 4.67 -11.16
N MET A 191 0.20 4.31 -10.08
CA MET A 191 -0.40 3.59 -8.96
C MET A 191 -0.70 4.53 -7.80
N SER A 192 -1.75 4.22 -7.04
CA SER A 192 -2.16 4.92 -5.83
C SER A 192 -2.50 3.91 -4.74
N LEU A 193 -2.13 4.24 -3.51
CA LEU A 193 -2.33 3.38 -2.34
C LEU A 193 -3.62 3.76 -1.63
N VAL A 194 -4.48 2.78 -1.38
CA VAL A 194 -5.67 2.92 -0.56
C VAL A 194 -5.49 2.05 0.68
N LYS A 195 -5.57 2.67 1.86
CA LYS A 195 -5.58 1.97 3.13
C LYS A 195 -6.98 1.97 3.70
N THR A 196 -7.47 0.80 4.07
CA THR A 196 -8.80 0.61 4.64
C THR A 196 -8.63 0.03 6.02
N SER A 197 -8.98 0.81 7.04
CA SER A 197 -8.98 0.37 8.44
C SER A 197 -10.39 -0.02 8.86
N GLY A 198 -10.59 -1.26 9.28
CA GLY A 198 -11.89 -1.73 9.77
C GLY A 198 -11.78 -2.97 10.65
N ARG A 199 -12.59 -3.07 11.71
CA ARG A 199 -12.67 -4.25 12.60
C ARG A 199 -11.33 -4.67 13.20
N GLY A 200 -10.47 -3.70 13.50
CA GLY A 200 -9.14 -3.94 14.07
C GLY A 200 -8.09 -4.45 13.07
N ASP A 201 -8.44 -4.62 11.78
CA ASP A 201 -7.51 -5.00 10.73
C ASP A 201 -7.33 -3.86 9.71
N GLU A 202 -6.11 -3.75 9.19
CA GLU A 202 -5.76 -2.78 8.15
C GLU A 202 -5.53 -3.53 6.84
N SER A 203 -6.40 -3.31 5.86
CA SER A 203 -6.19 -3.81 4.51
C SER A 203 -5.63 -2.72 3.60
N VAL A 204 -4.85 -3.16 2.62
CA VAL A 204 -4.17 -2.28 1.68
C VAL A 204 -4.51 -2.72 0.27
N GLU A 205 -4.90 -1.77 -0.56
CA GLU A 205 -5.23 -2.00 -1.97
C GLU A 205 -4.52 -0.96 -2.83
N PHE A 206 -4.11 -1.35 -4.03
CA PHE A 206 -3.55 -0.43 -5.02
C PHE A 206 -4.59 -0.15 -6.09
N ARG A 207 -4.79 1.13 -6.43
CA ARG A 207 -5.58 1.53 -7.59
C ARG A 207 -4.65 2.05 -8.67
N GLN A 208 -4.89 1.65 -9.91
CA GLN A 208 -4.02 1.95 -11.03
C GLN A 208 -4.75 2.69 -12.14
N GLU A 209 -4.08 3.69 -12.69
CA GLU A 209 -4.45 4.38 -13.91
C GLU A 209 -3.41 4.04 -14.97
N VAL A 210 -3.88 3.46 -16.08
CA VAL A 210 -3.02 2.96 -17.15
C VAL A 210 -3.13 3.86 -18.36
N ILE A 211 -1.98 4.32 -18.87
CA ILE A 211 -1.88 5.14 -20.07
C ILE A 211 -1.06 4.36 -21.10
N TYR A 212 -1.65 4.13 -22.26
CA TYR A 212 -1.02 3.45 -23.38
C TYR A 212 -0.46 4.47 -24.36
N TYR A 213 0.82 4.31 -24.71
CA TYR A 213 1.43 5.05 -25.81
C TYR A 213 1.63 4.09 -26.97
N LEU A 214 0.91 4.36 -28.07
CA LEU A 214 1.05 3.69 -29.36
C LEU A 214 2.27 4.24 -30.11
#